data_AF-A0A7S1V7J0-F1
#
_entry.id   AF-A0A7S1V7J0-F1
#
_cell.length_a   1.000
_cell.length_b   1.000
_cell.length_c   1.000
_cell.angle_alpha   90.00
_cell.angle_beta   90.00
_cell.angle_gamma   90.00
#
_symmetry.space_group_name_H-M   'P 1'
#
loop_
_entity.id
_entity.type
_entity.pdbx_description
1 polymer ?
#
loop_
_entity_poly.entity_id
_entity_poly.type
_entity_poly.pdbx_seq_one_letter_code
_entity_poly.pdbx_strand_id
1 'polypeptide(L)'
;VDVTLGPFYYRASPPGGDGTCPLYNPSDRRGVEQVWGKEEDFHVAQTVEEATARVKAAGGIPWTSDLVSITPDDRVIFIGPGERILAHTNEFIGGRNHITTMMKARSSAGRNFLEICSCAGWGDVGYTNRWTMEIHNNSTAYHIPLVVGRRYAQLIFFATDGIAGESYESTGKYQAQQEDEGSWTPGRMLPKMWADREVEHNPWRGKRSQDLIASVLKAEEARKKRGAATDEATVAQEVKRVKR
;
A
#
# COMPACT_ATOMS: atom_id res chain seq x y z
N VAL A 1 16.39 2.12 -7.41
CA VAL A 1 17.05 2.59 -6.18
C VAL A 1 16.63 1.68 -5.06
N ASP A 2 17.58 1.04 -4.37
CA ASP A 2 17.22 0.23 -3.20
C ASP A 2 16.86 1.13 -2.01
N VAL A 3 15.86 0.72 -1.22
CA VAL A 3 15.38 1.45 -0.04
C VAL A 3 15.53 0.59 1.22
N THR A 4 15.75 1.24 2.34
CA THR A 4 16.05 0.61 3.63
C THR A 4 14.88 0.72 4.61
N LEU A 5 14.75 -0.27 5.50
CA LEU A 5 13.68 -0.33 6.49
C LEU A 5 13.88 0.71 7.60
N GLY A 6 12.85 1.48 7.91
CA GLY A 6 12.79 2.42 9.02
C GLY A 6 12.44 1.79 10.37
N PRO A 7 12.63 2.54 11.47
CA PRO A 7 12.48 2.00 12.82
C PRO A 7 11.04 1.97 13.34
N PHE A 8 10.10 2.71 12.73
CA PHE A 8 8.72 2.79 13.21
C PHE A 8 7.82 1.81 12.46
N TYR A 9 6.86 1.21 13.17
CA TYR A 9 5.90 0.31 12.54
C TYR A 9 4.59 0.22 13.32
N TYR A 10 3.51 -0.17 12.63
CA TYR A 10 2.25 -0.60 13.23
C TYR A 10 2.06 -2.09 13.04
N ARG A 11 1.43 -2.73 14.03
CA ARG A 11 1.07 -4.14 13.99
C ARG A 11 -0.45 -4.27 13.91
N ALA A 12 -0.94 -5.12 13.02
CA ALA A 12 -2.35 -5.43 12.99
C ALA A 12 -2.74 -6.21 14.26
N SER A 13 -3.71 -5.71 14.99
CA SER A 13 -4.33 -6.40 16.11
C SER A 13 -5.17 -7.55 15.57
N PRO A 14 -5.00 -8.78 16.09
CA PRO A 14 -5.90 -9.87 15.75
C PRO A 14 -7.33 -9.52 16.21
N PRO A 15 -8.38 -10.00 15.52
CA PRO A 15 -9.74 -9.83 16.01
C PRO A 15 -9.82 -10.40 17.43
N GLY A 16 -10.40 -9.61 18.36
CA GLY A 16 -10.51 -9.99 19.75
C GLY A 16 -11.21 -11.35 19.90
N GLY A 17 -10.65 -12.22 20.74
CA GLY A 17 -11.26 -13.52 21.07
C GLY A 17 -12.52 -13.40 21.95
N ASP A 18 -13.04 -12.20 22.15
CA ASP A 18 -14.18 -11.86 23.01
C ASP A 18 -15.54 -11.99 22.31
N GLY A 19 -15.58 -12.47 21.06
CA GLY A 19 -16.82 -12.63 20.29
C GLY A 19 -17.33 -11.34 19.67
N THR A 20 -16.52 -10.27 19.64
CA THR A 20 -16.81 -9.08 18.83
C THR A 20 -16.80 -9.43 17.34
N CYS A 21 -17.63 -8.72 16.56
CA CYS A 21 -17.75 -8.94 15.12
C CYS A 21 -16.36 -8.82 14.46
N PRO A 22 -15.88 -9.82 13.71
CA PRO A 22 -14.57 -9.78 13.05
C PRO A 22 -14.56 -8.86 11.81
N LEU A 23 -15.53 -7.95 11.71
CA LEU A 23 -15.70 -7.05 10.59
C LEU A 23 -14.73 -5.87 10.72
N TYR A 24 -13.73 -5.85 9.85
CA TYR A 24 -12.93 -4.66 9.60
C TYR A 24 -13.58 -3.81 8.50
N ASN A 25 -14.06 -2.62 8.86
CA ASN A 25 -14.54 -1.61 7.90
C ASN A 25 -13.45 -0.56 7.64
N PRO A 26 -12.70 -0.63 6.53
CA PRO A 26 -11.63 0.33 6.23
C PRO A 26 -12.16 1.74 5.91
N SER A 27 -13.44 1.86 5.55
CA SER A 27 -14.11 3.13 5.30
C SER A 27 -14.60 3.84 6.57
N ASP A 28 -14.38 3.25 7.76
CA ASP A 28 -14.64 3.88 9.05
C ASP A 28 -13.32 4.04 9.82
N ARG A 29 -13.01 5.28 10.23
CA ARG A 29 -11.80 5.59 11.00
C ARG A 29 -11.69 4.72 12.26
N ARG A 30 -12.79 4.43 12.94
CA ARG A 30 -12.80 3.59 14.14
C ARG A 30 -12.39 2.15 13.84
N GLY A 31 -12.77 1.64 12.67
CA GLY A 31 -12.35 0.30 12.22
C GLY A 31 -10.85 0.23 11.94
N VAL A 32 -10.28 1.30 11.37
CA VAL A 32 -8.82 1.42 11.19
C VAL A 32 -8.12 1.47 12.54
N GLU A 33 -8.58 2.33 13.46
CA GLU A 33 -7.99 2.46 14.80
C GLU A 33 -8.10 1.15 15.62
N GLN A 34 -9.17 0.38 15.44
CA GLN A 34 -9.32 -0.93 16.09
C GLN A 34 -8.26 -1.94 15.63
N VAL A 35 -7.93 -1.95 14.34
CA VAL A 35 -6.97 -2.91 13.78
C VAL A 35 -5.53 -2.42 13.95
N TRP A 36 -5.26 -1.16 13.67
CA TRP A 36 -3.89 -0.64 13.57
C TRP A 36 -3.47 0.24 14.75
N GLY A 37 -4.39 0.62 15.63
CA GLY A 37 -4.16 1.64 16.65
C GLY A 37 -4.34 3.06 16.12
N LYS A 38 -4.20 4.03 17.02
CA LYS A 38 -4.23 5.46 16.72
C LYS A 38 -2.89 5.93 16.17
N GLU A 39 -2.81 7.19 15.75
CA GLU A 39 -1.57 7.77 15.21
C GLU A 39 -0.41 7.72 16.21
N GLU A 40 -0.68 7.79 17.51
CA GLU A 40 0.29 7.67 18.59
C GLU A 40 0.70 6.23 18.97
N ASP A 41 -0.04 5.22 18.50
CA ASP A 41 0.15 3.81 18.90
C ASP A 41 1.20 3.07 18.05
N PHE A 42 2.14 3.79 17.43
CA PHE A 42 3.23 3.17 16.67
C PHE A 42 4.24 2.49 17.61
N HIS A 43 4.85 1.43 17.11
CA HIS A 43 5.96 0.76 17.77
C HIS A 43 7.30 1.28 17.24
N VAL A 44 8.31 1.22 18.09
CA VAL A 44 9.71 1.51 17.74
C VAL A 44 10.49 0.20 17.79
N ALA A 45 11.28 -0.07 16.75
CA ALA A 45 12.16 -1.23 16.69
C ALA A 45 13.14 -1.22 17.88
N GLN A 46 13.15 -2.32 18.61
CA GLN A 46 14.00 -2.53 19.78
C GLN A 46 15.36 -3.05 19.34
N THR A 47 16.40 -2.81 20.14
CA THR A 47 17.67 -3.52 19.98
C THR A 47 17.49 -5.02 20.21
N VAL A 48 18.37 -5.84 19.64
CA VAL A 48 18.37 -7.29 19.87
C VAL A 48 18.55 -7.60 21.36
N GLU A 49 19.36 -6.82 22.07
CA GLU A 49 19.54 -6.96 23.52
C GLU A 49 18.23 -6.74 24.29
N GLU A 50 17.54 -5.63 24.03
CA GLU A 50 16.25 -5.31 24.66
C GLU A 50 15.19 -6.39 24.35
N ALA A 51 15.11 -6.81 23.07
CA ALA A 51 14.19 -7.85 22.64
C ALA A 51 14.50 -9.19 23.34
N THR A 52 15.78 -9.54 23.49
CA THR A 52 16.24 -10.73 24.22
C THR A 52 15.79 -10.68 25.67
N ALA A 53 16.07 -9.56 26.35
CA ALA A 53 15.73 -9.37 27.75
C ALA A 53 14.22 -9.50 27.97
N ARG A 54 13.42 -8.90 27.08
CA ARG A 54 11.95 -8.99 27.12
C ARG A 54 11.45 -10.42 26.98
N VAL A 55 11.98 -11.20 26.04
CA VAL A 55 11.58 -12.61 25.85
C VAL A 55 11.98 -13.46 27.06
N LYS A 56 13.18 -13.27 27.61
CA LYS A 56 13.62 -13.96 28.85
C LYS A 56 12.72 -13.63 30.03
N ALA A 57 12.37 -12.35 30.22
CA ALA A 57 11.51 -11.90 31.30
C ALA A 57 10.09 -12.50 31.22
N ALA A 58 9.60 -12.77 30.00
CA ALA A 58 8.34 -13.45 29.76
C ALA A 58 8.42 -14.99 29.89
N GLY A 59 9.57 -15.55 30.31
CA GLY A 59 9.81 -16.99 30.40
C GLY A 59 9.98 -17.70 29.05
N GLY A 60 10.14 -16.95 27.96
CA GLY A 60 10.36 -17.49 26.63
C GLY A 60 11.83 -17.82 26.35
N ILE A 61 12.07 -18.62 25.31
CA ILE A 61 13.41 -18.91 24.80
C ILE A 61 13.77 -17.81 23.79
N PRO A 62 14.83 -17.02 24.02
CA PRO A 62 15.22 -15.97 23.10
C PRO A 62 15.78 -16.53 21.80
N TRP A 63 15.33 -15.98 20.68
CA TRP A 63 15.80 -16.32 19.34
C TRP A 63 17.24 -15.83 19.04
N THR A 64 17.94 -15.27 20.03
CA THR A 64 19.04 -14.33 19.83
C THR A 64 20.44 -14.89 20.09
N SER A 65 20.56 -16.08 20.70
CA SER A 65 21.86 -16.71 20.95
C SER A 65 22.61 -17.11 19.67
N ASP A 66 21.90 -17.30 18.56
CA ASP A 66 22.46 -17.85 17.31
C ASP A 66 22.24 -16.93 16.09
N LEU A 67 21.96 -15.64 16.30
CA LEU A 67 21.77 -14.69 15.19
C LEU A 67 23.11 -14.28 14.56
N VAL A 68 23.64 -15.14 13.70
CA VAL A 68 24.83 -14.83 12.91
C VAL A 68 24.57 -13.59 12.04
N SER A 69 25.48 -12.62 12.08
CA SER A 69 25.39 -11.33 11.35
C SER A 69 24.32 -10.36 11.85
N ILE A 70 23.81 -10.52 13.07
CA ILE A 70 23.00 -9.51 13.76
C ILE A 70 23.61 -9.30 15.15
N THR A 71 23.95 -8.07 15.48
CA THR A 71 24.61 -7.69 16.74
C THR A 71 23.59 -7.32 17.81
N PRO A 72 23.95 -7.35 19.11
CA PRO A 72 23.06 -6.93 20.20
C PRO A 72 22.50 -5.50 20.05
N ASP A 73 23.28 -4.60 19.43
CA ASP A 73 22.92 -3.19 19.24
C ASP A 73 22.02 -2.95 18.01
N ASP A 74 21.90 -3.94 17.10
CA ASP A 74 21.05 -3.81 15.92
C ASP A 74 19.58 -3.67 16.34
N ARG A 75 18.88 -2.71 15.72
CA ARG A 75 17.43 -2.57 15.90
C ARG A 75 16.69 -3.55 14.99
N VAL A 76 15.76 -4.31 15.57
CA VAL A 76 15.06 -5.41 14.90
C VAL A 76 13.56 -5.36 15.16
N ILE A 77 12.79 -5.69 14.14
CA ILE A 77 11.36 -5.97 14.20
C ILE A 77 11.19 -7.47 13.95
N PHE A 78 10.81 -8.22 14.98
CA PHE A 78 10.48 -9.64 14.81
C PHE A 78 9.03 -9.77 14.35
N ILE A 79 8.84 -10.27 13.13
CA ILE A 79 7.52 -10.56 12.56
C ILE A 79 7.23 -12.06 12.69
N GLY A 80 6.12 -12.40 13.32
CA GLY A 80 5.67 -13.77 13.53
C GLY A 80 5.07 -14.40 12.27
N PRO A 81 4.83 -15.73 12.29
CA PRO A 81 4.19 -16.44 11.19
C PRO A 81 2.81 -15.86 10.86
N GLY A 82 2.53 -15.58 9.59
CA GLY A 82 1.25 -15.00 9.13
C GLY A 82 0.99 -13.57 9.59
N GLU A 83 1.94 -12.92 10.28
CA GLU A 83 1.77 -11.56 10.78
C GLU A 83 1.90 -10.54 9.63
N ARG A 84 1.18 -9.43 9.75
CA ARG A 84 1.30 -8.26 8.87
C ARG A 84 1.57 -7.00 9.69
N ILE A 85 2.53 -6.21 9.23
CA ILE A 85 2.87 -4.90 9.78
C ILE A 85 2.84 -3.83 8.69
N LEU A 86 2.62 -2.59 9.10
CA LEU A 86 2.91 -1.40 8.29
C LEU A 86 4.22 -0.82 8.80
N ALA A 87 5.26 -0.86 7.97
CA ALA A 87 6.54 -0.21 8.25
C ALA A 87 6.78 0.90 7.22
N HIS A 88 7.95 1.54 7.23
CA HIS A 88 8.28 2.57 6.25
C HIS A 88 9.72 2.50 5.77
N THR A 89 10.04 3.23 4.70
CA THR A 89 11.41 3.43 4.25
C THR A 89 12.16 4.48 5.08
N ASN A 90 13.49 4.36 5.18
CA ASN A 90 14.31 5.45 5.71
C ASN A 90 14.41 6.62 4.73
N GLU A 91 14.31 6.34 3.44
CA GLU A 91 14.45 7.34 2.39
C GLU A 91 13.14 8.11 2.24
N PHE A 92 13.23 9.45 2.22
CA PHE A 92 12.17 10.34 1.77
C PHE A 92 12.38 10.59 0.28
N ILE A 93 11.64 9.87 -0.56
CA ILE A 93 11.95 9.75 -2.00
C ILE A 93 10.67 9.60 -2.80
N GLY A 94 10.68 9.99 -4.07
CA GLY A 94 9.51 9.85 -4.93
C GLY A 94 9.66 10.46 -6.30
N GLY A 95 8.55 10.51 -7.03
CA GLY A 95 8.49 11.02 -8.39
C GLY A 95 7.99 12.46 -8.41
N ARG A 96 8.67 13.34 -9.15
CA ARG A 96 8.24 14.74 -9.39
C ARG A 96 8.10 15.01 -10.89
N ASN A 97 7.40 16.08 -11.23
CA ASN A 97 7.19 16.55 -12.60
C ASN A 97 6.47 15.51 -13.48
N HIS A 98 7.24 14.73 -14.25
CA HIS A 98 6.73 13.72 -15.18
C HIS A 98 7.28 12.33 -14.83
N ILE A 99 7.70 12.14 -13.57
CA ILE A 99 8.23 10.87 -13.08
C ILE A 99 7.23 10.22 -12.13
N THR A 100 6.88 8.98 -12.41
CA THR A 100 6.13 8.09 -11.52
C THR A 100 7.06 6.99 -11.00
N THR A 101 6.62 6.26 -9.97
CA THR A 101 7.46 5.31 -9.25
C THR A 101 6.73 4.00 -8.97
N MET A 102 7.49 2.93 -8.77
CA MET A 102 6.95 1.65 -8.32
C MET A 102 7.89 1.01 -7.29
N MET A 103 7.36 0.71 -6.11
CA MET A 103 8.04 -0.13 -5.14
C MET A 103 7.89 -1.61 -5.49
N LYS A 104 9.00 -2.34 -5.41
CA LYS A 104 9.06 -3.80 -5.51
C LYS A 104 9.92 -4.36 -4.38
N ALA A 105 9.49 -5.48 -3.82
CA ALA A 105 10.33 -6.28 -2.94
C ALA A 105 11.64 -6.67 -3.66
N ARG A 106 12.75 -6.76 -2.91
CA ARG A 106 13.95 -7.41 -3.42
C ARG A 106 13.68 -8.91 -3.55
N SER A 107 14.21 -9.54 -4.59
CA SER A 107 13.97 -10.98 -4.81
C SER A 107 14.40 -11.83 -3.60
N SER A 108 15.48 -11.45 -2.91
CA SER A 108 15.92 -12.11 -1.68
C SER A 108 14.89 -12.04 -0.55
N ALA A 109 14.13 -10.94 -0.41
CA ALA A 109 13.07 -10.85 0.60
C ALA A 109 11.94 -11.83 0.27
N GLY A 110 11.45 -11.82 -0.98
CA GLY A 110 10.41 -12.74 -1.45
C GLY A 110 10.77 -14.22 -1.31
N ARG A 111 12.04 -14.59 -1.57
CA ARG A 111 12.53 -15.96 -1.39
C ARG A 111 12.63 -16.40 0.08
N ASN A 112 12.52 -15.46 1.02
CA ASN A 112 12.55 -15.70 2.46
C ASN A 112 11.18 -15.37 3.08
N PHE A 113 10.09 -15.74 2.42
CA PHE A 113 8.70 -15.59 2.87
C PHE A 113 8.22 -14.14 3.09
N LEU A 114 9.05 -13.13 2.83
CA LEU A 114 8.65 -11.74 3.00
C LEU A 114 8.00 -11.21 1.74
N GLU A 115 6.74 -10.84 1.87
CA GLU A 115 6.06 -10.01 0.90
C GLU A 115 6.14 -8.55 1.33
N ILE A 116 6.54 -7.69 0.39
CA ILE A 116 6.67 -6.25 0.60
C ILE A 116 5.85 -5.54 -0.47
N CYS A 117 4.97 -4.64 -0.06
CA CYS A 117 4.06 -3.90 -0.95
C CYS A 117 3.22 -4.83 -1.81
N SER A 118 2.33 -5.58 -1.16
CA SER A 118 1.53 -6.68 -1.73
C SER A 118 0.95 -6.36 -3.11
N CYS A 119 0.20 -5.26 -3.22
CA CYS A 119 -0.47 -4.88 -4.48
C CYS A 119 -0.38 -3.39 -4.82
N ALA A 120 -0.16 -2.52 -3.83
CA ALA A 120 -0.12 -1.07 -4.00
C ALA A 120 1.32 -0.54 -4.09
N GLY A 121 2.10 -1.03 -5.06
CA GLY A 121 3.47 -0.57 -5.26
C GLY A 121 3.59 0.72 -6.07
N TRP A 122 2.52 1.18 -6.74
CA TRP A 122 2.56 2.33 -7.65
C TRP A 122 2.52 3.66 -6.87
N GLY A 123 3.45 4.56 -7.16
CA GLY A 123 3.45 5.93 -6.65
C GLY A 123 3.08 6.92 -7.73
N ASP A 124 2.00 7.65 -7.50
CA ASP A 124 1.51 8.68 -8.39
C ASP A 124 2.54 9.80 -8.62
N VAL A 125 2.43 10.48 -9.76
CA VAL A 125 3.31 11.60 -10.10
C VAL A 125 3.13 12.72 -9.06
N GLY A 126 4.25 13.18 -8.49
CA GLY A 126 4.28 14.15 -7.38
C GLY A 126 4.37 13.49 -6.01
N TYR A 127 4.11 12.18 -5.87
CA TYR A 127 4.26 11.52 -4.59
C TYR A 127 5.74 11.43 -4.19
N THR A 128 6.10 12.10 -3.09
CA THR A 128 7.43 12.11 -2.46
C THR A 128 7.25 12.02 -0.95
N ASN A 129 7.58 10.87 -0.38
CA ASN A 129 7.46 10.66 1.06
C ASN A 129 8.40 9.53 1.54
N ARG A 130 8.39 9.23 2.86
CA ARG A 130 8.77 7.92 3.37
C ARG A 130 7.66 6.95 2.99
N TRP A 131 8.01 5.92 2.22
CA TRP A 131 7.04 5.01 1.66
C TRP A 131 6.59 3.98 2.68
N THR A 132 5.29 3.79 2.82
CA THR A 132 4.73 2.71 3.61
C THR A 132 5.03 1.36 2.96
N MET A 133 5.59 0.46 3.77
CA MET A 133 5.86 -0.93 3.42
C MET A 133 4.83 -1.81 4.11
N GLU A 134 3.92 -2.38 3.33
CA GLU A 134 3.06 -3.47 3.78
C GLU A 134 3.92 -4.74 3.82
N ILE A 135 4.40 -5.11 5.02
CA ILE A 135 5.27 -6.28 5.19
C ILE A 135 4.46 -7.43 5.77
N HIS A 136 4.45 -8.55 5.05
CA HIS A 136 3.79 -9.77 5.48
C HIS A 136 4.76 -10.94 5.52
N ASN A 137 4.71 -11.70 6.60
CA ASN A 137 5.44 -12.95 6.73
C ASN A 137 4.55 -14.11 6.27
N ASN A 138 4.78 -14.59 5.05
CA ASN A 138 4.07 -15.73 4.47
C ASN A 138 4.49 -17.09 5.08
N SER A 139 5.48 -17.12 5.98
CA SER A 139 5.81 -18.33 6.70
C SER A 139 4.69 -18.70 7.66
N THR A 140 4.38 -19.98 7.76
CA THR A 140 3.45 -20.54 8.75
C THR A 140 4.13 -21.02 10.03
N ALA A 141 5.47 -21.02 10.07
CA ALA A 141 6.24 -21.63 11.15
C ALA A 141 7.35 -20.73 11.72
N TYR A 142 7.91 -19.81 10.92
CA TYR A 142 9.12 -19.08 11.30
C TYR A 142 8.86 -17.62 11.62
N HIS A 143 9.44 -17.18 12.74
CA HIS A 143 9.62 -15.75 13.01
C HIS A 143 10.78 -15.22 12.18
N ILE A 144 10.63 -14.02 11.62
CA ILE A 144 11.64 -13.41 10.76
C ILE A 144 12.13 -12.11 11.39
N PRO A 145 13.44 -11.95 11.63
CA PRO A 145 14.01 -10.67 12.08
C PRO A 145 14.14 -9.71 10.89
N LEU A 146 13.46 -8.57 10.98
CA LEU A 146 13.64 -7.44 10.08
C LEU A 146 14.57 -6.42 10.72
N VAL A 147 15.80 -6.31 10.21
CA VAL A 147 16.81 -5.40 10.78
C VAL A 147 16.66 -4.02 10.15
N VAL A 148 16.48 -3.00 11.00
CA VAL A 148 16.37 -1.60 10.58
C VAL A 148 17.63 -1.18 9.83
N GLY A 149 17.46 -0.38 8.79
CA GLY A 149 18.56 0.09 7.93
C GLY A 149 18.99 -0.90 6.85
N ARG A 150 18.48 -2.14 6.84
CA ARG A 150 18.73 -3.09 5.74
C ARG A 150 17.78 -2.86 4.57
N ARG A 151 18.24 -3.24 3.38
CA ARG A 151 17.51 -3.11 2.11
C ARG A 151 16.53 -4.26 1.92
N TYR A 152 15.23 -3.98 1.93
CA TYR A 152 14.16 -4.98 1.71
C TYR A 152 13.39 -4.76 0.41
N ALA A 153 13.38 -3.53 -0.10
CA ALA A 153 12.68 -3.17 -1.33
C ALA A 153 13.53 -2.25 -2.20
N GLN A 154 13.00 -1.93 -3.37
CA GLN A 154 13.57 -1.00 -4.33
C GLN A 154 12.46 -0.19 -4.99
N LEU A 155 12.76 1.07 -5.31
CA LEU A 155 11.94 1.93 -6.15
C LEU A 155 12.48 1.93 -7.59
N ILE A 156 11.55 1.75 -8.53
CA ILE A 156 11.75 1.87 -9.97
C ILE A 156 11.11 3.19 -10.40
N PHE A 157 11.76 3.93 -11.28
CA PHE A 157 11.30 5.23 -11.76
C PHE A 157 10.92 5.09 -13.23
N PHE A 158 9.77 5.67 -13.61
CA PHE A 158 9.30 5.71 -14.99
C PHE A 158 9.07 7.15 -15.38
N ALA A 159 9.57 7.54 -16.54
CA ALA A 159 9.16 8.78 -17.18
C ALA A 159 7.78 8.60 -17.82
N THR A 160 6.93 9.61 -17.70
CA THR A 160 5.61 9.70 -18.33
C THR A 160 5.58 10.91 -19.27
N ASP A 161 4.62 10.95 -20.19
CA ASP A 161 4.37 12.12 -21.04
C ASP A 161 3.61 13.26 -20.30
N GLY A 162 3.62 13.23 -18.97
CA GLY A 162 2.83 14.10 -18.10
C GLY A 162 1.62 13.38 -17.48
N ILE A 163 0.75 14.16 -16.85
CA ILE A 163 -0.49 13.68 -16.21
C ILE A 163 -1.70 14.44 -16.73
N ALA A 164 -2.82 13.74 -16.90
CA ALA A 164 -4.11 14.34 -17.19
C ALA A 164 -4.78 14.77 -15.88
N GLY A 165 -4.45 15.95 -15.37
CA GLY A 165 -5.02 16.50 -14.14
C GLY A 165 -3.97 17.00 -13.17
N GLU A 166 -4.32 17.04 -11.88
CA GLU A 166 -3.43 17.50 -10.82
C GLU A 166 -2.49 16.40 -10.31
N SER A 167 -1.31 16.79 -9.85
CA SER A 167 -0.34 15.86 -9.24
C SER A 167 -0.81 15.39 -7.87
N TYR A 168 -0.24 14.28 -7.38
CA TYR A 168 -0.56 13.76 -6.05
C TYR A 168 -0.31 14.78 -4.92
N GLU A 169 0.64 15.71 -5.10
CA GLU A 169 0.96 16.75 -4.11
C GLU A 169 -0.23 17.63 -3.72
N SER A 170 -1.23 17.81 -4.60
CA SER A 170 -2.37 18.69 -4.33
C SER A 170 -3.60 17.97 -3.77
N THR A 171 -3.69 16.64 -3.95
CA THR A 171 -4.92 15.88 -3.67
C THR A 171 -4.70 14.64 -2.79
N GLY A 172 -3.45 14.29 -2.52
CA GLY A 172 -3.07 13.05 -1.87
C GLY A 172 -3.39 13.01 -0.37
N LYS A 173 -4.13 12.00 0.09
CA LYS A 173 -4.41 11.78 1.52
C LYS A 173 -3.19 11.37 2.37
N TYR A 174 -2.13 10.92 1.70
CA TYR A 174 -0.87 10.51 2.33
C TYR A 174 0.28 11.50 2.11
N GLN A 175 -0.01 12.68 1.54
CA GLN A 175 0.98 13.73 1.38
C GLN A 175 0.37 15.10 1.60
N ALA A 176 0.98 15.91 2.47
CA ALA A 176 0.57 17.30 2.62
C ALA A 176 1.15 18.19 1.50
N GLN A 177 0.47 19.30 1.20
CA GLN A 177 1.02 20.31 0.30
C GLN A 177 2.29 20.89 0.93
N GLN A 178 3.44 20.75 0.26
CA GLN A 178 4.78 21.10 0.77
C GLN A 178 5.29 20.21 1.94
N GLU A 179 4.99 18.92 1.94
CA GLU A 179 5.57 17.99 2.91
C GLU A 179 7.09 17.83 2.70
N ASP A 180 7.81 17.83 3.83
CA ASP A 180 9.24 17.57 3.90
C ASP A 180 9.55 16.44 4.90
N GLU A 181 10.81 16.01 4.92
CA GLU A 181 11.26 14.94 5.81
C GLU A 181 11.05 15.25 7.29
N GLY A 182 11.12 16.52 7.70
CA GLY A 182 10.99 16.95 9.10
C GLY A 182 9.54 16.95 9.60
N SER A 183 8.58 17.12 8.70
CA SER A 183 7.14 17.13 9.00
C SER A 183 6.49 15.74 9.03
N TRP A 184 7.21 14.71 8.58
CA TRP A 184 6.68 13.35 8.52
C TRP A 184 6.50 12.72 9.90
N THR A 185 5.40 12.00 10.08
CA THR A 185 5.11 11.24 11.31
C THR A 185 4.72 9.79 10.98
N PRO A 186 4.94 8.82 11.88
CA PRO A 186 4.55 7.42 11.67
C PRO A 186 3.08 7.24 11.28
N GLY A 187 2.18 8.06 11.84
CA GLY A 187 0.74 8.03 11.54
C GLY A 187 0.38 8.20 10.06
N ARG A 188 1.30 8.70 9.22
CA ARG A 188 1.14 8.73 7.75
C ARG A 188 1.03 7.34 7.12
N MET A 189 1.51 6.30 7.78
CA MET A 189 1.38 4.92 7.32
C MET A 189 -0.04 4.37 7.43
N LEU A 190 -0.87 4.92 8.32
CA LEU A 190 -2.19 4.35 8.62
C LEU A 190 -3.14 4.47 7.42
N PRO A 191 -3.94 3.44 7.11
CA PRO A 191 -4.91 3.47 6.02
C PRO A 191 -5.97 4.57 6.22
N LYS A 192 -6.28 5.32 5.15
CA LYS A 192 -7.27 6.41 5.17
C LYS A 192 -8.36 6.21 4.11
N MET A 193 -8.88 4.99 3.98
CA MET A 193 -9.96 4.71 3.01
C MET A 193 -11.27 5.40 3.41
N TRP A 194 -11.46 5.74 4.68
CA TRP A 194 -12.55 6.60 5.16
C TRP A 194 -12.53 8.03 4.59
N ALA A 195 -11.39 8.49 4.07
CA ALA A 195 -11.24 9.80 3.43
C ALA A 195 -11.47 9.75 1.91
N ASP A 196 -11.80 8.58 1.35
CA ASP A 196 -12.07 8.44 -0.08
C ASP A 196 -13.43 9.02 -0.45
N ARG A 197 -13.48 9.72 -1.58
CA ARG A 197 -14.71 10.35 -2.11
C ARG A 197 -15.85 9.35 -2.30
N GLU A 198 -15.52 8.08 -2.57
CA GLU A 198 -16.45 6.97 -2.78
C GLU A 198 -17.27 6.63 -1.52
N VAL A 199 -16.78 6.99 -0.33
CA VAL A 199 -17.49 6.81 0.94
C VAL A 199 -18.78 7.64 0.96
N GLU A 200 -18.67 8.91 0.52
CA GLU A 200 -19.81 9.82 0.40
C GLU A 200 -20.58 9.58 -0.91
N HIS A 201 -19.86 9.47 -2.02
CA HIS A 201 -20.41 9.44 -3.37
C HIS A 201 -20.37 8.02 -3.96
N ASN A 202 -21.27 7.16 -3.49
CA ASN A 202 -21.45 5.84 -4.07
C ASN A 202 -22.53 5.86 -5.18
N PRO A 203 -22.15 5.76 -6.47
CA PRO A 203 -23.10 5.83 -7.59
C PRO A 203 -24.03 4.61 -7.68
N TRP A 204 -23.81 3.58 -6.87
CA TRP A 204 -24.63 2.37 -6.80
C TRP A 204 -25.69 2.41 -5.68
N ARG A 205 -25.63 3.42 -4.80
CA ARG A 205 -26.55 3.54 -3.65
C ARG A 205 -28.00 3.62 -4.12
N GLY A 206 -28.85 2.71 -3.62
CA GLY A 206 -30.29 2.68 -3.91
C GLY A 206 -30.68 2.19 -5.31
N LYS A 207 -29.72 1.77 -6.15
CA LYS A 207 -30.03 1.20 -7.47
C LYS A 207 -30.38 -0.28 -7.36
N ARG A 208 -31.50 -0.70 -7.97
CA ARG A 208 -31.85 -2.13 -8.06
C ARG A 208 -31.06 -2.79 -9.19
N SER A 209 -30.70 -4.05 -9.00
CA SER A 209 -29.89 -4.82 -9.98
C SER A 209 -30.50 -4.84 -11.38
N GLN A 210 -31.83 -4.88 -11.49
CA GLN A 210 -32.55 -4.87 -12.77
C GLN A 210 -32.40 -3.54 -13.53
N ASP A 211 -32.44 -2.41 -12.83
CA ASP A 211 -32.29 -1.08 -13.42
C ASP A 211 -30.86 -0.87 -13.94
N LEU A 212 -29.88 -1.40 -13.22
CA LEU A 212 -28.46 -1.39 -13.60
C LEU A 212 -28.22 -2.22 -14.86
N ILE A 213 -28.71 -3.46 -14.89
CA ILE A 213 -28.59 -4.34 -16.07
C ILE A 213 -29.24 -3.69 -17.29
N ALA A 214 -30.45 -3.13 -17.14
CA ALA A 214 -31.14 -2.44 -18.23
C ALA A 214 -30.35 -1.21 -18.73
N SER A 215 -29.70 -0.46 -17.83
CA SER A 215 -28.86 0.68 -18.22
C SER A 215 -27.60 0.28 -18.99
N VAL A 216 -26.97 -0.83 -18.60
CA VAL A 216 -25.80 -1.39 -19.30
C VAL A 216 -26.20 -1.89 -20.68
N LEU A 217 -27.28 -2.67 -20.79
CA LEU A 217 -27.77 -3.19 -22.07
C LEU A 217 -28.14 -2.04 -23.03
N LYS A 218 -28.80 -0.98 -22.54
CA LYS A 218 -29.07 0.23 -23.34
C LYS A 218 -27.79 0.92 -23.81
N ALA A 219 -26.78 1.04 -22.95
CA ALA A 219 -25.49 1.62 -23.32
C ALA A 219 -24.75 0.78 -24.37
N GLU A 220 -24.81 -0.55 -24.27
CA GLU A 220 -24.24 -1.47 -25.26
C GLU A 220 -24.96 -1.39 -26.61
N GLU A 221 -26.30 -1.35 -26.63
CA GLU A 221 -27.08 -1.14 -27.85
C GLU A 221 -26.75 0.20 -28.51
N ALA A 222 -26.64 1.27 -27.73
CA ALA A 222 -26.25 2.59 -28.23
C ALA A 222 -24.82 2.58 -28.80
N ARG A 223 -23.89 1.85 -28.17
CA ARG A 223 -22.51 1.70 -28.64
C ARG A 223 -22.43 0.87 -29.93
N LYS A 224 -23.22 -0.20 -30.05
CA LYS A 224 -23.36 -0.98 -31.30
C LYS A 224 -23.95 -0.13 -32.43
N LYS A 225 -24.98 0.67 -32.16
CA LYS A 225 -25.56 1.60 -33.15
C LYS A 225 -24.57 2.68 -33.59
N ARG A 226 -23.76 3.22 -32.67
CA ARG A 226 -22.68 4.17 -33.01
C ARG A 226 -21.57 3.52 -33.83
N GLY A 227 -21.13 2.31 -33.48
CA GLY A 227 -20.14 1.54 -34.24
C GLY A 227 -20.60 1.24 -35.66
N ALA A 228 -21.86 0.80 -35.82
CA ALA A 228 -22.47 0.56 -37.12
C ALA A 228 -22.58 1.85 -37.96
N ALA A 229 -22.91 2.99 -37.35
CA ALA A 229 -22.98 4.28 -38.05
C ALA A 229 -21.60 4.80 -38.48
N THR A 230 -20.54 4.57 -37.69
CA THR A 230 -19.16 4.90 -38.08
C THR A 230 -18.63 4.01 -39.20
N ASP A 231 -18.97 2.72 -39.20
CA ASP A 231 -18.55 1.79 -40.25
C ASP A 231 -19.28 2.09 -41.58
N GLU A 232 -20.59 2.38 -41.56
CA GLU A 232 -21.34 2.79 -42.74
C GLU A 232 -20.83 4.11 -43.35
N ALA A 233 -20.49 5.10 -42.51
CA ALA A 233 -19.93 6.38 -42.98
C ALA A 233 -18.53 6.20 -43.61
N THR A 234 -17.71 5.31 -43.06
CA THR A 234 -16.35 5.02 -43.55
C THR A 234 -16.40 4.24 -44.88
N VAL A 235 -17.27 3.24 -44.98
CA VAL A 235 -17.51 2.48 -46.23
C VAL A 235 -18.12 3.38 -47.31
N ALA A 236 -19.07 4.26 -46.97
CA ALA A 236 -19.66 5.20 -47.93
C ALA A 236 -18.66 6.25 -48.45
N GLN A 237 -17.66 6.65 -47.65
CA GLN A 237 -16.57 7.51 -48.09
C GLN A 237 -15.56 6.79 -48.99
N GLU A 238 -15.20 5.53 -48.71
CA GLU A 238 -14.33 4.74 -49.59
C GLU A 238 -14.99 4.40 -50.93
N VAL A 239 -16.27 4.01 -50.94
CA VAL A 239 -17.02 3.70 -52.19
C VAL A 239 -17.16 4.93 -53.09
N LYS A 240 -17.21 6.16 -52.54
CA LYS A 240 -17.18 7.41 -53.33
C LYS A 240 -15.80 7.74 -53.89
N ARG A 241 -14.72 7.25 -53.27
CA ARG A 241 -13.33 7.49 -53.70
C ARG A 241 -12.88 6.56 -54.82
N VAL A 242 -13.50 5.37 -54.94
CA VAL A 242 -13.20 4.34 -55.96
C VAL A 242 -13.96 4.55 -57.29
N LYS A 243 -14.92 5.49 -57.36
CA LYS A 243 -15.70 5.81 -58.57
C LYS A 243 -15.23 7.05 -59.35
N ARG A 244 -13.96 7.43 -59.25
CA ARG A 244 -13.32 8.44 -60.13
C ARG A 244 -12.14 7.84 -60.87
#